data_AF-A0A1I1PZJ0-F1
#
_entry.id   AF-A0A1I1PZJ0-F1
#
_cell.length_a   1.000
_cell.length_b   1.000
_cell.length_c   1.000
_cell.angle_alpha   90.00
_cell.angle_beta   90.00
_cell.angle_gamma   90.00
#
_symmetry.space_group_name_H-M   'P 1'
#
loop_
_entity.id
_entity.type
_entity.pdbx_description
1 polymer ?
#
loop_
_entity_poly.entity_id
_entity_poly.type
_entity_poly.pdbx_seq_one_letter_code
_entity_poly.pdbx_strand_id
1 'polypeptide(L)'
;MLPRYRWIAASLIALAAAGCETTTPPGKSGGTEQLRASMTPALRSAGVPDFCIEQLSLSTLAQVKGITGKRARSSMEALQRRQQIRAAASKDCGAF
;
A
#
# COMPACT_ATOMS: atom_id res chain seq x y z
N MET A 1 54.67 -15.48 0.02
CA MET A 1 53.21 -15.34 -0.12
C MET A 1 52.68 -14.78 1.20
N LEU A 2 52.41 -13.47 1.25
CA LEU A 2 52.03 -12.76 2.47
C LEU A 2 50.53 -12.93 2.82
N PRO A 3 50.16 -12.77 4.11
CA PRO A 3 48.91 -13.18 4.71
C PRO A 3 47.86 -12.05 4.69
N ARG A 4 46.56 -12.36 4.86
CA ARG A 4 45.55 -11.33 5.11
C ARG A 4 44.72 -11.62 6.36
N TYR A 5 45.03 -10.81 7.35
CA TYR A 5 44.42 -10.61 8.65
C TYR A 5 42.99 -10.04 8.60
N ARG A 6 42.23 -10.39 9.67
CA ARG A 6 41.32 -9.57 10.53
C ARG A 6 40.31 -8.62 9.85
N TRP A 7 39.08 -8.57 10.36
CA TRP A 7 38.65 -7.63 11.42
C TRP A 7 37.12 -7.70 11.63
N ILE A 8 36.76 -7.63 12.91
CA ILE A 8 35.42 -7.41 13.48
C ILE A 8 34.99 -5.96 13.20
N ALA A 9 33.72 -5.73 12.84
CA ALA A 9 32.91 -4.54 13.19
C ALA A 9 31.57 -4.64 12.43
N ALA A 10 30.43 -4.85 13.09
CA ALA A 10 29.67 -3.80 13.77
C ALA A 10 29.37 -2.60 12.86
N SER A 11 28.34 -2.74 12.01
CA SER A 11 27.66 -1.59 11.40
C SER A 11 26.26 -1.50 11.99
N LEU A 12 26.19 -0.84 13.14
CA LEU A 12 24.99 -0.18 13.64
C LEU A 12 24.62 0.91 12.64
N ILE A 13 23.57 0.71 11.86
CA ILE A 13 22.91 1.81 11.14
C ILE A 13 21.84 2.34 12.09
N ALA A 14 22.22 3.37 12.85
CA ALA A 14 21.28 4.26 13.50
C ALA A 14 20.61 5.12 12.42
N LEU A 15 19.31 4.92 12.19
CA LEU A 15 18.48 5.93 11.54
C LEU A 15 17.34 6.27 12.50
N ALA A 16 17.62 7.25 13.37
CA ALA A 16 16.60 7.96 14.11
C ALA A 16 15.88 8.88 13.11
N ALA A 17 14.62 8.56 12.81
CA ALA A 17 13.64 9.52 12.34
C ALA A 17 12.54 9.59 13.40
N ALA A 18 12.39 10.80 13.93
CA ALA A 18 11.47 11.21 14.96
C ALA A 18 10.01 10.78 14.72
N GLY A 19 9.31 10.51 15.83
CA GLY A 19 7.92 10.89 16.07
C GLY A 19 6.84 10.22 15.21
N CYS A 20 6.02 9.37 15.83
CA CYS A 20 4.64 9.73 16.13
C CYS A 20 4.00 8.63 16.97
N GLU A 21 3.60 9.01 18.18
CA GLU A 21 2.74 8.27 19.06
C GLU A 21 1.44 7.92 18.35
N THR A 22 0.92 6.71 18.57
CA THR A 22 -0.46 6.57 19.07
C THR A 22 -0.73 5.12 19.42
N THR A 23 -0.75 4.83 20.72
CA THR A 23 -1.55 3.75 21.27
C THR A 23 -3.03 4.14 21.16
N THR A 24 -3.52 4.37 19.93
CA THR A 24 -4.95 4.58 19.70
C THR A 24 -5.62 3.23 19.98
N PRO A 25 -6.56 3.13 20.93
CA PRO A 25 -7.36 1.91 21.06
C PRO A 25 -7.93 1.58 19.68
N PRO A 26 -8.21 0.32 19.31
CA PRO A 26 -8.81 -0.01 18.03
C PRO A 26 -10.23 0.55 17.96
N GLY A 27 -10.32 1.86 17.77
CA GLY A 27 -11.51 2.57 17.40
C GLY A 27 -11.90 2.04 16.04
N LYS A 28 -13.21 1.93 15.84
CA LYS A 28 -13.86 1.45 14.62
C LYS A 28 -13.30 2.08 13.31
N SER A 29 -12.63 3.24 13.41
CA SER A 29 -11.88 3.97 12.39
C SER A 29 -10.51 3.36 12.00
N GLY A 30 -9.79 2.71 12.92
CA GLY A 30 -8.45 2.15 12.66
C GLY A 30 -8.45 1.05 11.60
N GLY A 31 -9.51 0.23 11.55
CA GLY A 31 -9.65 -0.79 10.51
C GLY A 31 -9.84 -0.22 9.10
N THR A 32 -10.47 0.96 8.99
CA THR A 32 -10.69 1.64 7.70
C THR A 32 -9.41 2.28 7.19
N GLU A 33 -8.67 2.98 8.06
CA GLU A 33 -7.39 3.57 7.69
C GLU A 33 -6.33 2.52 7.40
N GLN A 34 -6.29 1.44 8.19
CA GLN A 34 -5.41 0.30 7.91
C GLN A 34 -5.76 -0.36 6.56
N LEU A 35 -7.05 -0.50 6.25
CA LEU A 35 -7.49 -1.01 4.96
C LEU A 35 -7.08 -0.07 3.82
N ARG A 36 -7.31 1.25 3.97
CA ARG A 36 -6.89 2.26 3.00
C ARG A 36 -5.39 2.17 2.75
N ALA A 37 -4.58 2.25 3.81
CA ALA A 37 -3.12 2.15 3.73
C ALA A 37 -2.66 0.86 3.03
N SER A 38 -3.31 -0.28 3.30
CA SER A 38 -2.99 -1.54 2.63
C SER A 38 -3.32 -1.54 1.13
N MET A 39 -4.34 -0.77 0.71
CA MET A 39 -4.81 -0.70 -0.69
C MET A 39 -4.16 0.44 -1.48
N THR A 40 -3.62 1.47 -0.83
CA THR A 40 -2.97 2.62 -1.46
C THR A 40 -1.94 2.23 -2.52
N PRO A 41 -1.03 1.25 -2.31
CA PRO A 41 -0.09 0.84 -3.35
C PRO A 41 -0.77 0.29 -4.61
N ALA A 42 -1.84 -0.49 -4.44
CA ALA A 42 -2.58 -1.07 -5.55
C ALA A 42 -3.37 0.02 -6.31
N LEU A 43 -3.97 0.97 -5.60
CA LEU A 43 -4.67 2.12 -6.15
C LEU A 43 -3.73 3.03 -6.95
N ARG A 44 -2.57 3.40 -6.39
CA ARG A 44 -1.54 4.17 -7.11
C ARG A 44 -1.05 3.43 -8.34
N SER A 45 -0.83 2.11 -8.26
CA SER A 45 -0.43 1.29 -9.41
C SER A 45 -1.48 1.24 -10.54
N ALA A 46 -2.74 1.47 -10.21
CA ALA A 46 -3.85 1.59 -11.16
C ALA A 46 -4.04 3.03 -11.69
N GLY A 47 -3.22 3.98 -11.22
CA GLY A 47 -3.29 5.40 -11.59
C GLY A 47 -4.36 6.19 -10.84
N VAL A 48 -4.80 5.73 -9.67
CA VAL A 48 -5.72 6.48 -8.82
C VAL A 48 -4.94 7.56 -8.06
N PRO A 49 -5.33 8.85 -8.14
CA PRO A 49 -4.62 9.93 -7.47
C PRO A 49 -4.88 9.91 -5.96
N ASP A 50 -3.90 10.37 -5.17
CA ASP A 50 -3.97 10.32 -3.70
C ASP A 50 -5.18 11.04 -3.12
N PHE A 51 -5.60 12.17 -3.70
CA PHE A 51 -6.80 12.89 -3.25
C PHE A 51 -8.06 12.02 -3.36
N CYS A 52 -8.14 11.14 -4.37
CA CYS A 52 -9.25 10.21 -4.55
C CYS A 52 -9.14 9.06 -3.55
N ILE A 53 -7.92 8.53 -3.32
CA ILE A 53 -7.67 7.44 -2.35
C ILE A 53 -8.17 7.81 -0.94
N GLU A 54 -7.99 9.06 -0.53
CA GLU A 54 -8.49 9.55 0.77
C GLU A 54 -10.03 9.64 0.83
N GLN A 55 -10.68 9.92 -0.30
CA GLN A 55 -12.14 10.02 -0.40
C GLN A 55 -12.84 8.68 -0.67
N LEU A 56 -12.10 7.60 -0.95
CA LEU A 56 -12.67 6.29 -1.22
C LEU A 56 -13.50 5.78 -0.04
N SER A 57 -14.68 5.27 -0.37
CA SER A 57 -15.56 4.60 0.57
C SER A 57 -14.97 3.27 1.05
N LEU A 58 -15.34 2.84 2.26
CA LEU A 58 -14.95 1.53 2.79
C LEU A 58 -15.38 0.38 1.85
N SER A 59 -16.55 0.50 1.22
CA SER A 59 -17.04 -0.44 0.23
C SER A 59 -16.10 -0.58 -0.96
N THR A 60 -15.59 0.53 -1.49
CA THR A 60 -14.66 0.51 -2.63
C THR A 60 -13.30 -0.03 -2.20
N LEU A 61 -12.81 0.32 -1.01
CA LEU A 61 -11.58 -0.26 -0.46
C LEU A 61 -11.69 -1.78 -0.26
N ALA A 62 -12.84 -2.27 0.22
CA ALA A 62 -13.11 -3.71 0.35
C ALA A 62 -13.19 -4.39 -1.02
N GLN A 63 -13.80 -3.74 -2.02
CA GLN A 63 -13.84 -4.25 -3.39
C GLN A 63 -12.43 -4.35 -4.00
N VAL A 64 -11.61 -3.32 -3.84
CA VAL A 64 -10.20 -3.32 -4.28
C VAL A 64 -9.41 -4.40 -3.56
N LYS A 65 -9.67 -4.66 -2.28
CA LYS A 65 -9.10 -5.80 -1.55
C LYS A 65 -9.52 -7.15 -2.15
N GLY A 66 -10.78 -7.30 -2.53
CA GLY A 66 -11.28 -8.49 -3.22
C GLY A 66 -10.59 -8.73 -4.57
N ILE A 67 -10.44 -7.67 -5.37
CA ILE A 67 -9.73 -7.71 -6.67
C ILE A 67 -8.24 -8.06 -6.45
N THR A 68 -7.65 -7.54 -5.38
CA THR A 68 -6.21 -7.68 -5.12
C THR A 68 -5.81 -8.95 -4.39
N GLY A 69 -6.78 -9.68 -3.84
CA GLY A 69 -6.57 -10.89 -3.03
C GLY A 69 -5.93 -12.07 -3.77
N LYS A 70 -5.98 -12.10 -5.11
CA LYS A 70 -5.31 -13.15 -5.92
C LYS A 70 -4.15 -12.55 -6.70
N ARG A 71 -3.00 -13.23 -6.77
CA ARG A 71 -1.87 -12.80 -7.61
C ARG A 71 -2.21 -13.00 -9.08
N ALA A 72 -1.93 -11.98 -9.91
CA ALA A 72 -2.01 -12.11 -11.36
C ALA A 72 -0.96 -13.11 -11.85
N ARG A 73 -1.34 -14.04 -12.72
CA ARG A 73 -0.47 -15.05 -13.32
C ARG A 73 -0.02 -14.67 -14.73
N SER A 74 -0.61 -13.65 -15.32
CA SER A 74 -0.25 -13.13 -16.64
C SER A 74 -0.27 -11.61 -16.69
N SER A 75 0.42 -11.02 -17.67
CA SER A 75 0.40 -9.58 -17.94
C SER A 75 -1.00 -9.07 -18.26
N MET A 76 -1.81 -9.88 -18.96
CA MET A 76 -3.21 -9.56 -19.27
C MET A 76 -4.04 -9.46 -17.99
N GLU A 77 -3.94 -10.43 -17.09
CA GLU A 77 -4.63 -10.38 -15.79
C GLU A 77 -4.20 -9.18 -14.95
N ALA A 78 -2.92 -8.80 -15.00
CA ALA A 78 -2.43 -7.61 -14.30
C ALA A 78 -3.05 -6.32 -14.85
N LEU A 79 -3.18 -6.20 -16.19
CA LEU A 79 -3.84 -5.06 -16.83
C LEU A 79 -5.33 -5.01 -16.50
N GLN A 80 -6.03 -6.13 -16.62
CA GLN A 80 -7.45 -6.22 -16.30
C GLN A 80 -7.72 -5.87 -14.84
N ARG A 81 -6.86 -6.33 -13.92
CA ARG A 81 -6.92 -5.97 -12.50
C ARG A 81 -6.76 -4.47 -12.28
N ARG A 82 -5.80 -3.81 -12.95
CA ARG A 82 -5.64 -2.35 -12.85
C ARG A 82 -6.87 -1.60 -13.34
N GLN A 83 -7.47 -2.05 -14.44
CA GLN A 83 -8.71 -1.47 -14.96
C GLN A 83 -9.88 -1.63 -13.98
N GLN A 84 -10.03 -2.80 -13.36
CA GLN A 84 -11.06 -3.04 -12.35
C GLN A 84 -10.88 -2.14 -11.12
N ILE A 85 -9.64 -1.96 -10.65
CA ILE A 85 -9.34 -1.06 -9.53
C ILE A 85 -9.70 0.39 -9.89
N ARG A 86 -9.31 0.84 -11.09
CA ARG A 86 -9.64 2.19 -11.57
C ARG A 86 -11.15 2.40 -11.69
N ALA A 87 -11.86 1.43 -12.27
CA ALA A 87 -13.32 1.49 -12.43
C ALA A 87 -14.06 1.46 -11.09
N ALA A 88 -13.51 0.78 -10.08
CA ALA A 88 -14.05 0.81 -8.72
C ALA A 88 -13.83 2.19 -8.09
N ALA A 89 -12.62 2.75 -8.20
CA ALA A 89 -12.29 4.07 -7.66
C ALA A 89 -13.07 5.22 -8.33
N SER A 90 -13.32 5.12 -9.65
CA SER A 90 -14.06 6.16 -10.38
C SER A 90 -15.53 6.27 -9.99
N LYS A 91 -16.10 5.28 -9.29
CA LYS A 91 -17.48 5.37 -8.78
C LYS A 91 -17.60 6.37 -7.64
N ASP A 92 -16.55 6.50 -6.83
CA ASP A 92 -16.54 7.40 -5.68
C ASP A 92 -15.98 8.79 -6.06
N CYS A 93 -15.00 8.84 -6.96
CA CYS A 93 -14.26 10.07 -7.27
C CYS A 93 -14.56 10.68 -8.65
N GLY A 94 -15.37 10.02 -9.49
CA GLY A 94 -15.53 10.38 -10.90
C GLY A 94 -14.32 10.01 -11.77
N ALA A 95 -14.27 10.57 -12.98
CA ALA A 95 -13.11 10.41 -13.86
C ALA A 95 -11.98 11.36 -13.43
N PHE A 96 -10.78 10.80 -13.28
CA PHE A 96 -9.55 11.49 -12.85
C PHE A 96 -8.39 11.15 -13.78
#